data_AF-X1I779-F1
#
_entry.id   AF-X1I779-F1
#
_cell.length_a   1.000
_cell.length_b   1.000
_cell.length_c   1.000
_cell.angle_alpha   90.00
_cell.angle_beta   90.00
_cell.angle_gamma   90.00
#
_symmetry.space_group_name_H-M   'P 1'
#
loop_
_entity.id
_entity.type
_entity.pdbx_description
1 polymer ?
#
loop_
_entity_poly.entity_id
_entity_poly.type
_entity_poly.pdbx_seq_one_letter_code
_entity_poly.pdbx_strand_id
1 'polypeptide(L)' 'SGINIASAKKVGGYYIELKIPWIQIGIQNPQDKTPFGFNLDILDTDNLGECELIISSSPRANSQDALTFGTLILIKPP' A
#
# COMPACT_ATOMS: atom_id res chain seq x y z
N SER A 1 -13.47 -7.54 -13.07
CA SER A 1 -13.19 -6.33 -12.25
C SER A 1 -12.18 -6.72 -11.19
N GLY A 2 -11.11 -5.95 -11.03
CA GLY A 2 -9.95 -6.33 -10.20
C GLY A 2 -9.27 -5.11 -9.60
N ILE A 3 -7.98 -5.25 -9.32
CA ILE A 3 -7.13 -4.12 -8.93
C ILE A 3 -7.01 -3.19 -10.14
N ASN A 4 -7.35 -1.91 -9.96
CA ASN A 4 -7.14 -0.88 -10.98
C ASN A 4 -6.02 0.03 -10.52
N ILE A 5 -5.13 0.37 -11.45
CA ILE A 5 -3.99 1.24 -11.21
C ILE A 5 -3.96 2.28 -12.33
N ALA A 6 -3.80 3.54 -11.95
CA ALA A 6 -3.50 4.62 -12.87
C ALA A 6 -2.27 5.36 -12.35
N SER A 7 -1.48 5.91 -13.28
CA SER A 7 -0.33 6.75 -12.92
C SER A 7 -0.20 7.93 -13.86
N ALA A 8 0.39 9.00 -13.35
CA ALA A 8 0.68 10.20 -14.12
C ALA A 8 2.04 10.77 -13.74
N LYS A 9 2.91 10.98 -14.74
CA LYS A 9 4.19 11.66 -14.54
C LYS A 9 3.96 13.12 -14.18
N LYS A 10 4.79 13.65 -13.27
CA LYS A 10 4.84 15.05 -12.86
C LYS A 10 6.27 15.55 -12.89
N VAL A 11 6.45 16.87 -12.81
CA VAL A 11 7.78 17.44 -12.64
C VAL A 11 8.32 16.96 -11.29
N GLY A 12 9.45 16.26 -11.32
CA GLY A 12 10.09 15.72 -10.12
C GLY A 12 9.50 14.41 -9.56
N GLY A 13 8.58 13.73 -10.27
CA GLY A 13 8.04 12.46 -9.78
C GLY A 13 6.83 11.94 -10.55
N TYR A 14 5.96 11.22 -9.84
CA TYR A 14 4.74 10.64 -10.40
C TYR A 14 3.65 10.53 -9.32
N TYR A 15 2.40 10.47 -9.76
CA TYR A 15 1.28 10.01 -8.93
C TYR A 15 0.93 8.57 -9.31
N ILE A 16 0.56 7.77 -8.31
CA ILE A 16 -0.09 6.47 -8.49
C ILE A 16 -1.40 6.49 -7.72
N GLU A 17 -2.47 6.06 -8.37
CA GLU A 17 -3.77 5.83 -7.76
C GLU A 17 -4.15 4.36 -7.90
N LEU A 18 -4.52 3.71 -6.79
CA LEU A 18 -4.92 2.31 -6.75
C LEU A 18 -6.33 2.15 -6.21
N LYS A 19 -7.10 1.27 -6.85
CA LYS A 19 -8.37 0.77 -6.34
C LYS A 19 -8.32 -0.74 -6.20
N ILE A 20 -8.32 -1.22 -4.96
CA ILE A 20 -8.31 -2.64 -4.61
C ILE A 20 -9.71 -3.02 -4.09
N PRO A 21 -10.48 -3.86 -4.82
CA PRO A 21 -11.73 -4.39 -4.30
C PRO A 21 -11.49 -5.29 -3.09
N TRP A 22 -12.30 -5.14 -2.02
CA TRP A 22 -12.18 -5.94 -0.78
C TRP A 22 -12.13 -7.45 -1.00
N ILE A 23 -12.92 -7.94 -1.96
CA ILE A 23 -12.97 -9.36 -2.31
C ILE A 23 -11.62 -9.91 -2.81
N GLN A 24 -10.77 -9.07 -3.40
CA GLN A 24 -9.43 -9.46 -3.87
C GLN A 24 -8.46 -9.75 -2.71
N ILE A 25 -8.78 -9.29 -1.50
CA ILE A 25 -8.01 -9.53 -0.28
C ILE A 25 -8.82 -10.35 0.75
N GLY A 26 -9.80 -11.13 0.28
CA GLY A 26 -10.55 -12.07 1.10
C GLY A 26 -11.60 -11.43 2.03
N ILE A 27 -11.89 -10.13 1.88
CA ILE A 27 -12.85 -9.42 2.73
C ILE A 27 -14.17 -9.28 1.97
N GLN A 28 -15.25 -9.87 2.50
CA GLN A 28 -16.58 -9.80 1.88
C GLN A 28 -17.43 -8.62 2.39
N ASN A 29 -17.27 -8.24 3.66
CA ASN A 29 -18.08 -7.20 4.29
C ASN A 29 -17.23 -6.37 5.26
N PRO A 30 -16.47 -5.37 4.78
CA PRO A 30 -15.63 -4.53 5.64
C PRO A 30 -16.52 -3.77 6.64
N GLN A 31 -16.20 -3.83 7.93
CA GLN A 31 -16.94 -3.11 8.96
C GLN A 31 -16.27 -1.76 9.26
N ASP A 32 -17.07 -0.79 9.72
CA ASP A 32 -16.54 0.46 10.24
C ASP A 32 -15.53 0.18 11.37
N LYS A 33 -14.43 0.94 11.38
CA LYS A 33 -13.34 0.84 12.36
C LYS A 33 -12.64 -0.53 12.39
N THR A 34 -12.79 -1.36 11.35
CA THR A 34 -11.99 -2.59 11.24
C THR A 34 -10.51 -2.22 11.11
N PRO A 35 -9.62 -2.75 11.97
CA PRO A 35 -8.18 -2.58 11.83
C PRO A 35 -7.61 -3.52 10.77
N PHE A 36 -6.72 -3.00 9.93
CA PHE A 36 -5.99 -3.77 8.92
C PHE A 36 -4.49 -3.59 9.11
N GLY A 37 -3.72 -4.67 8.91
CA GLY A 37 -2.29 -4.54 8.68
C GLY A 37 -2.06 -3.83 7.35
N PHE A 38 -1.28 -2.75 7.35
CA PHE A 38 -0.98 -1.98 6.15
C PHE A 38 0.48 -1.55 6.12
N ASN A 39 1.08 -1.67 4.94
CA ASN A 39 2.37 -1.08 4.64
C ASN A 39 2.43 -0.56 3.20
N LEU A 40 3.07 0.60 3.01
CA LEU A 40 3.41 1.19 1.72
C LEU A 40 4.92 1.41 1.67
N ASP A 41 5.57 0.80 0.68
CA ASP A 41 7.00 0.97 0.40
C ASP A 41 7.18 1.69 -0.94
N ILE A 42 8.16 2.60 -1.00
CA ILE A 42 8.62 3.27 -2.22
C ILE A 42 10.06 2.84 -2.44
N LEU A 43 10.27 2.14 -3.55
CA LEU A 43 11.54 1.56 -3.95
C LEU A 43 12.14 2.39 -5.09
N ASP A 44 13.43 2.69 -5.01
CA ASP A 44 14.23 3.08 -6.15
C ASP A 44 14.83 1.83 -6.80
N THR A 45 14.68 1.70 -8.11
CA THR A 45 15.14 0.52 -8.85
C THR A 45 16.01 0.88 -10.04
N ASP A 46 16.35 2.15 -10.22
CA ASP A 46 17.10 2.60 -11.39
C ASP A 46 18.62 2.32 -11.27
N ASN A 47 19.10 2.05 -10.06
CA ASN A 47 20.45 1.57 -9.80
C ASN A 47 20.51 0.05 -9.97
N LEU A 48 20.85 -0.41 -11.19
CA LEU A 48 20.74 -1.79 -11.69
C LEU A 48 21.46 -2.91 -10.88
N GLY A 49 22.04 -2.61 -9.71
CA GLY A 49 22.72 -3.56 -8.84
C GLY A 49 21.96 -3.91 -7.55
N GLU A 50 21.15 -3.01 -7.00
CA GLU A 50 20.40 -3.22 -5.74
C GLU A 50 19.11 -2.38 -5.77
N CYS A 51 18.01 -2.92 -5.24
CA CYS A 51 16.78 -2.17 -5.03
C CYS A 51 16.89 -1.36 -3.75
N GLU A 52 16.79 -0.03 -3.83
CA GLU A 52 16.93 0.86 -2.69
C GLU A 52 15.55 1.18 -2.09
N LEU A 53 15.29 0.83 -0.83
CA LEU A 53 14.08 1.29 -0.14
C LEU A 53 14.26 2.74 0.30
N ILE A 54 13.49 3.66 -0.28
CA ILE A 54 13.57 5.08 0.04
C ILE A 54 12.63 5.42 1.20
N ILE A 55 11.39 4.91 1.17
CA ILE A 55 10.34 5.25 2.13
C ILE A 55 9.53 4.01 2.46
N SER A 56 9.25 3.82 3.75
CA SER A 56 8.27 2.84 4.24
C SER A 56 7.32 3.49 5.24
N SER A 57 6.05 3.11 5.21
CA SER A 57 5.06 3.54 6.21
C SER A 57 5.21 2.82 7.56
N SER A 58 5.93 1.69 7.60
CA SER A 58 6.27 1.00 8.86
C SER A 58 7.78 0.84 8.98
N PRO A 59 8.40 1.31 10.09
CA PRO A 59 9.86 1.32 10.24
C PRO A 59 10.48 -0.08 10.37
N ARG A 60 9.66 -1.12 10.49
CA ARG A 60 10.10 -2.51 10.64
C ARG A 60 9.48 -3.43 9.58
N ALA A 61 8.86 -2.85 8.54
CA ALA A 61 8.16 -3.61 7.53
C ALA A 61 9.05 -4.71 6.92
N ASN A 62 8.51 -5.91 6.89
CA ASN A 62 9.04 -7.04 6.15
C ASN A 62 7.90 -7.57 5.29
N SER A 63 8.08 -7.53 3.96
CA SER A 63 7.05 -7.96 3.01
C SER A 63 6.64 -9.43 3.17
N GLN A 64 7.49 -10.24 3.80
CA GLN A 64 7.24 -11.65 4.10
C GLN A 64 6.59 -11.88 5.48
N ASP A 65 6.46 -10.85 6.31
CA ASP A 65 5.90 -10.94 7.65
C ASP A 65 4.94 -9.77 7.93
N ALA A 66 3.65 -10.01 7.70
CA ALA A 66 2.60 -9.01 7.90
C ALA A 66 2.44 -8.55 9.37
N LEU A 67 3.01 -9.27 10.35
CA LEU A 67 3.01 -8.82 11.76
C LEU A 67 3.86 -7.56 11.99
N THR A 68 4.72 -7.23 11.02
CA THR A 68 5.58 -6.05 11.05
C THR A 68 4.92 -4.80 10.45
N PHE A 69 3.71 -4.93 9.90
CA PHE A 69 3.00 -3.82 9.27
C PHE A 69 2.41 -2.87 10.32
N GLY A 70 2.18 -1.62 9.91
CA GLY A 70 1.41 -0.68 10.71
C GLY A 70 -0.07 -1.06 10.75
N THR A 71 -0.86 -0.33 11.52
CA THR A 71 -2.32 -0.49 11.56
C THR A 71 -3.00 0.64 10.81
N LEU A 72 -3.82 0.30 9.82
CA LEU A 72 -4.76 1.20 9.15
C LEU A 72 -6.17 0.93 9.68
N ILE A 73 -6.82 1.95 10.24
CA ILE A 73 -8.22 1.88 10.68
C ILE A 73 -9.06 2.68 9.69
N LEU A 74 -10.04 2.03 9.07
CA LEU A 74 -10.95 2.68 8.13
C LEU A 74 -12.17 3.20 8.88
N ILE A 75 -12.45 4.50 8.74
CA ILE A 75 -13.57 5.15 9.41
C ILE A 75 -14.59 5.53 8.34
N LYS A 76 -15.84 5.13 8.55
CA LYS A 76 -16.95 5.55 7.71
C LYS A 76 -17.13 7.07 7.85
N PRO A 77 -17.22 7.81 6.74
CA PRO A 77 -17.57 9.23 6.79
C PRO A 77 -18.91 9.43 7.55
N PRO A 78 -19.06 10.54 8.30
CA PRO A 78 -20.31 10.87 8.99
C PRO A 78 -21.49 11.03 8.03
#